data_AF-A0A5Q0H3D0-F1
#
_entry.id   AF-A0A5Q0H3D0-F1
#
_cell.length_a   1.000
_cell.length_b   1.000
_cell.length_c   1.000
_cell.angle_alpha   90.00
_cell.angle_beta   90.00
_cell.angle_gamma   90.00
#
_symmetry.space_group_name_H-M   'P 1'
#
loop_
_entity.id
_entity.type
_entity.pdbx_description
1 polymer ?
#
loop_
_entity_poly.entity_id
_entity_poly.type
_entity_poly.pdbx_seq_one_letter_code
_entity_poly.pdbx_strand_id
1 'polypeptide(L)'
;MDASQVEPTGVLYQRTHNPPSTHRPPHRQDHLLSTLSERRRVSRHDAATADFDRPNAARAHDWLLGGTLNTPLDRAAATAALQAHPALRDLLRDNRAFLRQAVHHMLDTGIRQFLDLGCGLPTMGAIHQLVSSRDLDARIVYVDHDPATAARITLLTRDRPHTAVVQADLRRPRAVLEHPDTAQLLHPDTPTGLIAVDILDTLPDQDQPDRIIGTYLRALAPGSHLALTHLTTWPTTRTDPIDSDVAVTPTTMPSFDTQRWWIRHPRHPTRVRGWLDMAELPSPTPSLRTRYTGKTEAITPTEVEVLRTLLVKN
;
A
#
# COMPACT_ATOMS: atom_id res chain seq x y z
N MET A 1 79.64 47.80 22.98
CA MET A 1 80.38 47.99 24.24
C MET A 1 80.03 49.38 24.72
N ASP A 2 79.09 49.49 25.66
CA ASP A 2 78.69 50.69 26.45
C ASP A 2 77.43 50.25 27.23
N ALA A 3 77.31 50.23 28.57
CA ALA A 3 77.42 51.24 29.63
C ALA A 3 76.04 51.82 30.05
N SER A 4 75.85 51.88 31.38
CA SER A 4 74.82 52.62 32.16
C SER A 4 73.42 51.95 32.25
N GLN A 5 72.63 51.92 33.35
CA GLN A 5 72.51 52.58 34.69
C GLN A 5 71.83 51.57 35.66
N VAL A 6 72.12 51.47 36.97
CA VAL A 6 71.72 52.26 38.17
C VAL A 6 70.19 52.34 38.45
N GLU A 7 69.83 51.87 39.66
CA GLU A 7 68.55 51.73 40.41
C GLU A 7 67.79 53.04 40.78
N PRO A 8 66.70 53.08 41.61
CA PRO A 8 65.43 52.31 41.70
C PRO A 8 64.18 53.24 41.85
N THR A 9 63.02 52.68 42.27
CA THR A 9 61.75 53.29 42.76
C THR A 9 60.68 53.80 41.77
N GLY A 10 59.47 53.22 41.87
CA GLY A 10 58.22 54.01 42.00
C GLY A 10 57.20 54.05 40.84
N VAL A 11 56.10 53.31 41.03
CA VAL A 11 54.68 53.76 40.89
C VAL A 11 54.01 53.96 39.49
N LEU A 12 52.88 53.23 39.32
CA LEU A 12 51.67 53.39 38.45
C LEU A 12 51.78 53.33 36.89
N TYR A 13 51.16 52.31 36.24
CA TYR A 13 49.77 52.35 35.72
C TYR A 13 49.32 51.00 35.11
N GLN A 14 48.01 50.79 35.20
CA GLN A 14 47.08 49.67 34.89
C GLN A 14 47.25 48.75 33.65
N ARG A 15 46.51 47.63 33.74
CA ARG A 15 46.04 46.62 32.76
C ARG A 15 46.94 45.38 32.65
N THR A 16 46.44 44.15 32.79
CA THR A 16 45.20 43.60 32.20
C THR A 16 44.44 42.69 33.15
N HIS A 17 43.13 42.91 33.24
CA HIS A 17 42.18 41.96 33.81
C HIS A 17 42.00 40.78 32.85
N ASN A 18 42.23 39.56 33.34
CA ASN A 18 41.73 38.35 32.70
C ASN A 18 40.33 38.07 33.29
N PRO A 19 39.24 38.04 32.49
CA PRO A 19 37.92 37.72 33.00
C PRO A 19 37.75 36.21 33.25
N PRO A 20 36.81 35.80 34.12
CA PRO A 20 36.58 34.40 34.46
C PRO A 20 35.83 33.65 33.35
N SER A 21 36.02 32.33 33.36
CA SER A 21 35.43 31.32 32.48
C SER A 21 33.95 31.54 32.12
N THR A 22 33.67 31.64 30.83
CA THR A 22 32.31 31.43 30.31
C THR A 22 32.19 30.02 29.73
N HIS A 23 31.31 29.24 30.35
CA HIS A 23 30.86 27.95 29.85
C HIS A 23 30.19 28.14 28.49
N ARG A 24 30.85 27.68 27.41
CA ARG A 24 30.24 27.64 26.08
C ARG A 24 29.38 26.37 25.99
N PRO A 25 28.06 26.44 25.72
CA PRO A 25 27.26 25.23 25.51
C PRO A 25 27.63 24.60 24.17
N PRO A 26 27.55 23.26 24.03
CA PRO A 26 27.92 22.59 22.80
C PRO A 26 26.95 22.95 21.67
N HIS A 27 27.50 23.05 20.46
CA HIS A 27 26.79 23.43 19.24
C HIS A 27 25.64 22.46 18.92
N ARG A 28 24.45 23.03 18.67
CA ARG A 28 23.17 22.33 18.44
C ARG A 28 23.11 21.50 17.13
N GLN A 29 24.19 21.41 16.36
CA GLN A 29 24.25 20.69 15.08
C GLN A 29 24.80 19.25 15.20
N ASP A 30 25.68 18.97 16.18
CA ASP A 30 26.28 17.64 16.33
C ASP A 30 25.30 16.60 16.92
N HIS A 31 24.31 17.06 17.69
CA HIS A 31 23.23 16.20 18.18
C HIS A 31 22.22 15.79 17.10
N LEU A 32 22.06 16.56 16.03
CA LEU A 32 21.15 16.21 14.93
C LEU A 32 21.77 15.16 14.00
N LEU A 33 23.07 15.22 13.74
CA LEU A 33 23.75 14.22 12.90
C LEU A 33 23.97 12.89 13.62
N SER A 34 24.25 12.91 14.93
CA SER A 34 24.33 11.70 15.75
C SER A 34 22.98 11.01 15.88
N THR A 35 21.89 11.76 16.18
CA THR A 35 20.53 11.20 16.25
C THR A 35 19.99 10.75 14.89
N LEU A 36 20.35 11.41 13.77
CA LEU A 36 20.03 10.92 12.43
C LEU A 36 20.81 9.64 12.10
N SER A 37 22.06 9.50 12.55
CA SER A 37 22.87 8.29 12.35
C SER A 37 22.44 7.12 13.25
N GLU A 38 21.98 7.39 14.47
CA GLU A 38 21.42 6.41 15.42
C GLU A 38 20.01 5.99 15.02
N ARG A 39 19.14 6.91 14.57
CA ARG A 39 17.86 6.55 13.93
C ARG A 39 18.08 5.73 12.66
N ARG A 40 19.16 5.95 11.92
CA ARG A 40 19.58 5.12 10.78
C ARG A 40 20.13 3.74 11.17
N ARG A 41 20.72 3.61 12.37
CA ARG A 41 21.26 2.34 12.90
C ARG A 41 20.19 1.47 13.55
N VAL A 42 19.21 2.07 14.23
CA VAL A 42 18.02 1.37 14.75
C VAL A 42 17.13 0.85 13.61
N SER A 43 17.31 1.32 12.37
CA SER A 43 16.45 0.95 11.24
C SER A 43 17.03 -0.05 10.22
N ARG A 44 18.16 -0.71 10.50
CA ARG A 44 18.76 -1.72 9.59
C ARG A 44 18.76 -3.15 10.13
N HIS A 45 18.70 -3.33 11.45
CA HIS A 45 18.67 -4.67 12.05
C HIS A 45 17.23 -5.17 12.18
N ASP A 46 16.30 -4.31 12.62
CA ASP A 46 14.90 -4.68 12.84
C ASP A 46 14.10 -4.86 11.53
N ALA A 47 14.51 -4.20 10.44
CA ALA A 47 13.94 -4.39 9.10
C ALA A 47 14.50 -5.64 8.38
N ALA A 48 15.66 -6.15 8.83
CA ALA A 48 16.27 -7.37 8.31
C ALA A 48 15.66 -8.63 8.94
N THR A 49 15.09 -8.51 10.14
CA THR A 49 14.17 -9.47 10.75
C THR A 49 12.73 -9.12 10.39
N ALA A 50 12.42 -9.12 9.09
CA ALA A 50 11.03 -9.22 8.66
C ALA A 50 10.44 -10.46 9.34
N ASP A 51 9.44 -10.27 10.20
CA ASP A 51 8.87 -11.30 11.07
C ASP A 51 8.41 -12.53 10.26
N PHE A 52 9.30 -13.53 10.22
CA PHE A 52 9.10 -14.82 9.54
C PHE A 52 8.50 -15.87 10.48
N ASP A 53 8.26 -15.50 11.74
CA ASP A 53 7.71 -16.39 12.78
C ASP A 53 6.18 -16.44 12.76
N ARG A 54 5.56 -15.61 11.90
CA ARG A 54 4.12 -15.63 11.60
C ARG A 54 3.86 -15.62 10.09
N PRO A 55 2.74 -16.20 9.65
CA PRO A 55 2.35 -16.10 8.25
C PRO A 55 1.97 -14.67 7.88
N ASN A 56 2.20 -14.32 6.62
CA ASN A 56 1.90 -13.03 6.02
C ASN A 56 1.02 -13.25 4.78
N ALA A 57 -0.03 -12.44 4.65
CA ALA A 57 -1.02 -12.58 3.57
C ALA A 57 -0.39 -12.41 2.18
N ALA A 58 0.53 -11.45 2.00
CA ALA A 58 1.20 -11.21 0.72
C ALA A 58 2.13 -12.37 0.33
N ARG A 59 2.80 -13.01 1.29
CA ARG A 59 3.60 -14.23 1.06
C ARG A 59 2.74 -15.47 0.81
N ALA A 60 1.59 -15.59 1.48
CA ALA A 60 0.62 -16.64 1.19
C ALA A 60 0.06 -16.50 -0.24
N HIS A 61 -0.26 -15.27 -0.66
CA HIS A 61 -0.62 -14.93 -2.04
C HIS A 61 0.45 -15.31 -3.05
N ASP A 62 1.70 -14.95 -2.77
CA ASP A 62 2.84 -15.30 -3.61
C ASP A 62 2.86 -16.82 -3.87
N TRP A 63 2.74 -17.65 -2.83
CA TRP A 63 2.71 -19.10 -2.99
C TRP A 63 1.47 -19.62 -3.75
N LEU A 64 0.28 -19.06 -3.49
CA LEU A 64 -0.95 -19.44 -4.20
C LEU A 64 -0.86 -19.16 -5.71
N LEU A 65 -0.08 -18.15 -6.10
CA LEU A 65 0.20 -17.82 -7.49
C LEU A 65 1.38 -18.62 -8.08
N GLY A 66 2.13 -19.35 -7.27
CA GLY A 66 3.29 -20.15 -7.71
C GLY A 66 4.63 -19.42 -7.58
N GLY A 67 4.68 -18.33 -6.82
CA GLY A 67 5.91 -17.63 -6.47
C GLY A 67 6.75 -18.33 -5.41
N THR A 68 7.93 -17.75 -5.15
CA THR A 68 8.97 -18.31 -4.27
C THR A 68 9.30 -17.41 -3.09
N LEU A 69 8.64 -16.26 -2.97
CA LEU A 69 8.87 -15.26 -1.92
C LEU A 69 8.04 -15.56 -0.66
N ASN A 70 8.06 -16.82 -0.22
CA ASN A 70 7.23 -17.34 0.86
C ASN A 70 7.98 -18.31 1.79
N THR A 71 7.49 -18.44 3.02
CA THR A 71 8.01 -19.32 4.07
C THR A 71 7.13 -20.57 4.25
N PRO A 72 7.60 -21.61 4.97
CA PRO A 72 6.77 -22.75 5.34
C PRO A 72 5.46 -22.36 6.05
N LEU A 73 5.47 -21.34 6.91
CA LEU A 73 4.27 -20.87 7.61
C LEU A 73 3.25 -20.28 6.65
N ASP A 74 3.69 -19.47 5.69
CA ASP A 74 2.80 -18.89 4.67
C ASP A 74 2.17 -19.99 3.80
N ARG A 75 2.93 -21.04 3.46
CA ARG A 75 2.44 -22.19 2.69
C ARG A 75 1.42 -23.01 3.45
N ALA A 76 1.64 -23.25 4.74
CA ALA A 76 0.68 -23.95 5.59
C ALA A 76 -0.63 -23.16 5.68
N ALA A 77 -0.53 -21.85 5.91
CA ALA A 77 -1.66 -20.93 5.98
C ALA A 77 -2.44 -20.89 4.64
N ALA A 78 -1.73 -20.78 3.52
CA ALA A 78 -2.32 -20.82 2.18
C ALA A 78 -2.95 -22.17 1.83
N THR A 79 -2.38 -23.28 2.30
CA THR A 79 -2.95 -24.64 2.10
C THR A 79 -4.28 -24.78 2.84
N ALA A 80 -4.36 -24.30 4.08
CA ALA A 80 -5.62 -24.27 4.83
C ALA A 80 -6.68 -23.40 4.12
N ALA A 81 -6.28 -22.22 3.63
CA ALA A 81 -7.18 -21.37 2.85
C ALA A 81 -7.67 -22.04 1.55
N LEU A 82 -6.80 -22.77 0.85
CA LEU A 82 -7.15 -23.50 -0.38
C LEU A 82 -8.07 -24.70 -0.11
N GLN A 83 -7.90 -25.40 1.01
CA GLN A 83 -8.80 -26.48 1.42
C GLN A 83 -10.22 -25.96 1.70
N ALA A 84 -10.32 -24.81 2.38
CA ALA A 84 -11.60 -24.15 2.63
C ALA A 84 -12.22 -23.53 1.37
N HIS A 85 -11.39 -23.05 0.43
CA HIS A 85 -11.86 -22.42 -0.80
C HIS A 85 -11.08 -22.93 -2.02
N PRO A 86 -11.46 -24.07 -2.62
CA PRO A 86 -10.73 -24.69 -3.72
C PRO A 86 -10.51 -23.79 -4.95
N ALA A 87 -11.42 -22.84 -5.20
CA ALA A 87 -11.32 -21.87 -6.30
C ALA A 87 -10.38 -20.67 -6.02
N LEU A 88 -9.72 -20.62 -4.85
CA LEU A 88 -8.91 -19.47 -4.44
C LEU A 88 -7.76 -19.17 -5.42
N ARG A 89 -7.10 -20.20 -5.96
CA ARG A 89 -6.01 -19.99 -6.94
C ARG A 89 -6.52 -19.33 -8.22
N ASP A 90 -7.68 -19.75 -8.70
CA ASP A 90 -8.27 -19.20 -9.94
C ASP A 90 -8.72 -17.76 -9.73
N LEU A 91 -9.31 -17.46 -8.57
CA LEU A 91 -9.65 -16.10 -8.16
C LEU A 91 -8.43 -15.17 -8.16
N LEU A 92 -7.31 -15.60 -7.56
CA LEU A 92 -6.09 -14.79 -7.52
C LEU A 92 -5.46 -14.63 -8.91
N ARG A 93 -5.49 -15.67 -9.75
CA ARG A 93 -5.03 -15.59 -11.14
C ARG A 93 -5.85 -14.61 -11.96
N ASP A 94 -7.17 -14.60 -11.77
CA ASP A 94 -8.06 -13.66 -12.47
C ASP A 94 -7.86 -12.23 -11.98
N ASN A 95 -7.57 -12.02 -10.69
CA ASN A 95 -7.15 -10.69 -10.18
C ASN A 95 -5.86 -10.21 -10.87
N ARG A 96 -4.87 -11.10 -11.07
CA ARG A 96 -3.63 -10.76 -11.79
C ARG A 96 -3.86 -10.52 -13.28
N ALA A 97 -4.73 -11.31 -13.92
CA ALA A 97 -5.11 -11.11 -15.31
C ALA A 97 -5.80 -9.74 -15.51
N PHE A 98 -6.72 -9.39 -14.61
CA PHE A 98 -7.39 -8.10 -14.63
C PHE A 98 -6.44 -6.93 -14.37
N LEU A 99 -5.57 -7.02 -13.34
CA LEU A 99 -4.56 -5.99 -13.08
C LEU A 99 -3.73 -5.70 -14.33
N ARG A 100 -3.25 -6.75 -15.00
CA ARG A 100 -2.48 -6.63 -16.24
C ARG A 100 -3.28 -5.96 -17.36
N GLN A 101 -4.52 -6.37 -17.58
CA GLN A 101 -5.41 -5.77 -18.59
C GLN A 101 -5.67 -4.28 -18.29
N ALA A 102 -5.97 -3.95 -17.03
CA ALA A 102 -6.24 -2.60 -16.59
C ALA A 102 -5.01 -1.69 -16.75
N VAL A 103 -3.82 -2.14 -16.33
CA VAL A 103 -2.58 -1.38 -16.47
C VAL A 103 -2.23 -1.15 -17.95
N HIS A 104 -2.38 -2.16 -18.81
CA HIS A 104 -2.16 -1.97 -20.25
C HIS A 104 -3.15 -0.96 -20.85
N HIS A 105 -4.43 -1.05 -20.51
CA HIS A 105 -5.43 -0.07 -20.94
C HIS A 105 -5.10 1.35 -20.45
N MET A 106 -4.71 1.51 -19.18
CA MET A 106 -4.28 2.79 -18.63
C MET A 106 -3.07 3.36 -19.39
N LEU A 107 -2.09 2.53 -19.74
CA LEU A 107 -0.95 2.95 -20.57
C LEU A 107 -1.41 3.36 -21.98
N ASP A 108 -2.31 2.61 -22.60
CA ASP A 108 -2.86 2.91 -23.93
C ASP A 108 -3.65 4.22 -23.97
N THR A 109 -4.25 4.61 -22.84
CA THR A 109 -5.02 5.86 -22.68
C THR A 109 -4.19 7.03 -22.16
N GLY A 110 -2.88 6.84 -22.01
CA GLY A 110 -1.94 7.93 -21.68
C GLY A 110 -1.58 8.07 -20.20
N ILE A 111 -2.08 7.21 -19.31
CA ILE A 111 -1.65 7.20 -17.90
C ILE A 111 -0.18 6.80 -17.80
N ARG A 112 0.60 7.58 -17.04
CA ARG A 112 2.03 7.36 -16.76
C ARG A 112 2.40 7.38 -15.28
N GLN A 113 1.39 7.52 -14.43
CA GLN A 113 1.53 7.56 -12.97
C GLN A 113 0.60 6.53 -12.37
N PHE A 114 1.07 5.73 -11.41
CA PHE A 114 0.30 4.67 -10.79
C PHE A 114 0.42 4.75 -9.27
N LEU A 115 -0.72 4.62 -8.59
CA LEU A 115 -0.84 4.47 -7.14
C LEU A 115 -1.50 3.13 -6.84
N ASP A 116 -0.77 2.20 -6.25
CA ASP A 116 -1.22 0.82 -6.02
C ASP A 116 -1.47 0.57 -4.52
N LEU A 117 -2.75 0.47 -4.15
CA LEU A 117 -3.20 0.33 -2.78
C LEU A 117 -3.28 -1.14 -2.36
N GLY A 118 -2.54 -1.51 -1.31
CA GLY A 118 -2.49 -2.91 -0.86
C GLY A 118 -1.81 -3.81 -1.88
N CYS A 119 -0.73 -3.33 -2.47
CA CYS A 119 -0.05 -3.95 -3.60
C CYS A 119 0.43 -5.39 -3.35
N GLY A 120 0.67 -5.77 -2.08
CA GLY A 120 1.22 -7.05 -1.72
C GLY A 120 2.62 -7.28 -2.31
N LEU A 121 3.03 -8.54 -2.41
CA LEU A 121 4.31 -8.84 -3.06
C LEU A 121 4.18 -8.72 -4.59
N PRO A 122 5.24 -8.24 -5.27
CA PRO A 122 5.26 -8.04 -6.72
C PRO A 122 5.45 -9.38 -7.45
N THR A 123 4.60 -10.36 -7.15
CA THR A 123 4.64 -11.72 -7.71
C THR A 123 3.88 -11.76 -9.02
N MET A 124 4.55 -12.22 -10.08
CA MET A 124 3.99 -12.53 -11.41
C MET A 124 3.12 -11.40 -11.99
N GLY A 125 3.76 -10.43 -12.65
CA GLY A 125 3.06 -9.33 -13.32
C GLY A 125 2.90 -8.10 -12.44
N ALA A 126 3.95 -7.74 -11.70
CA ALA A 126 3.98 -6.50 -10.95
C ALA A 126 3.89 -5.28 -11.89
N ILE A 127 3.23 -4.21 -11.45
CA ILE A 127 3.00 -3.01 -12.28
C ILE A 127 4.31 -2.50 -12.90
N HIS A 128 5.39 -2.42 -12.14
CA HIS A 128 6.68 -1.96 -12.66
C HIS A 128 7.23 -2.83 -13.79
N GLN A 129 6.94 -4.14 -13.80
CA GLN A 129 7.29 -5.03 -14.91
C GLN A 129 6.39 -4.78 -16.12
N LEU A 130 5.10 -4.57 -15.88
CA LEU A 130 4.12 -4.29 -16.94
C LEU A 130 4.42 -2.98 -17.67
N VAL A 131 4.71 -1.91 -16.93
CA VAL A 131 5.03 -0.60 -17.53
C VAL A 131 6.38 -0.61 -18.22
N SER A 132 7.38 -1.34 -17.71
CA SER A 132 8.74 -1.34 -18.29
C SER A 132 8.79 -1.75 -19.76
N SER A 133 7.81 -2.52 -20.22
CA SER A 133 7.69 -2.93 -21.62
C SER A 133 7.28 -1.81 -22.58
N ARG A 134 6.78 -0.68 -22.05
CA ARG A 134 6.17 0.41 -22.82
C ARG A 134 6.67 1.79 -22.43
N ASP A 135 6.96 2.01 -21.15
CA ASP A 135 7.40 3.28 -20.60
C ASP A 135 8.27 3.06 -19.35
N LEU A 136 9.57 3.36 -19.47
CA LEU A 136 10.54 3.24 -18.38
C LEU A 136 10.46 4.42 -17.39
N ASP A 137 9.84 5.52 -17.79
CA ASP A 137 9.68 6.74 -17.00
C ASP A 137 8.34 6.76 -16.24
N ALA A 138 7.52 5.73 -16.41
CA ALA A 138 6.29 5.55 -15.65
C ALA A 138 6.57 5.53 -14.13
N ARG A 139 5.83 6.38 -13.42
CA ARG A 139 5.97 6.64 -11.98
C ARG A 139 5.04 5.73 -11.21
N ILE A 140 5.57 5.02 -10.23
CA ILE A 140 4.79 4.04 -9.45
C ILE A 140 5.01 4.27 -7.97
N VAL A 141 3.92 4.44 -7.23
CA VAL A 141 3.90 4.37 -5.77
C VAL A 141 3.17 3.11 -5.35
N TYR A 142 3.90 2.19 -4.73
CA TYR A 142 3.34 1.02 -4.06
C TYR A 142 2.99 1.37 -2.62
N VAL A 143 1.80 0.97 -2.17
CA VAL A 143 1.34 1.19 -0.80
C VAL A 143 1.01 -0.16 -0.16
N ASP A 144 1.61 -0.43 0.99
CA ASP A 144 1.24 -1.57 1.82
C ASP A 144 1.40 -1.22 3.30
N HIS A 145 0.53 -1.74 4.16
CA HIS A 145 0.59 -1.46 5.59
C HIS A 145 1.54 -2.41 6.32
N ASP A 146 1.81 -3.59 5.75
CA ASP A 146 2.66 -4.60 6.35
C ASP A 146 4.14 -4.23 6.15
N PRO A 147 4.91 -4.02 7.23
CA PRO A 147 6.31 -3.59 7.14
C PRO A 147 7.21 -4.62 6.44
N ALA A 148 6.93 -5.92 6.59
CA ALA A 148 7.72 -6.96 5.94
C ALA A 148 7.49 -6.98 4.42
N THR A 149 6.24 -6.79 3.99
CA THR A 149 5.87 -6.62 2.58
C THR A 149 6.51 -5.36 2.00
N ALA A 150 6.36 -4.21 2.66
CA ALA A 150 6.94 -2.94 2.20
C ALA A 150 8.47 -2.98 2.09
N ALA A 151 9.15 -3.54 3.10
CA ALA A 151 10.61 -3.74 3.06
C ALA A 151 11.02 -4.66 1.90
N ARG A 152 10.24 -5.71 1.64
CA ARG A 152 10.53 -6.63 0.53
C ARG A 152 10.35 -5.97 -0.84
N ILE A 153 9.26 -5.22 -1.05
CA ILE A 153 9.06 -4.49 -2.32
C ILE A 153 10.20 -3.49 -2.52
N THR A 154 10.57 -2.73 -1.47
CA THR A 154 11.66 -1.75 -1.52
C THR A 154 12.96 -2.39 -2.00
N LEU A 155 13.29 -3.59 -1.50
CA LEU A 155 14.47 -4.34 -1.94
C LEU A 155 14.37 -4.75 -3.43
N LEU A 156 13.19 -5.19 -3.87
CA LEU A 156 12.94 -5.67 -5.24
C LEU A 156 12.90 -4.52 -6.26
N THR A 157 12.62 -3.29 -5.84
CA THR A 157 12.52 -2.12 -6.72
C THR A 157 13.63 -1.10 -6.51
N ARG A 158 14.69 -1.43 -5.75
CA ARG A 158 15.75 -0.48 -5.33
C ARG A 158 16.52 0.18 -6.48
N ASP A 159 16.57 -0.48 -7.63
CA ASP A 159 17.26 -0.04 -8.85
C ASP A 159 16.34 0.71 -9.82
N ARG A 160 15.10 1.01 -9.39
CA ARG A 160 14.09 1.67 -10.21
C ARG A 160 13.86 3.11 -9.73
N PRO A 161 14.39 4.13 -10.42
CA PRO A 161 14.34 5.52 -9.95
C PRO A 161 12.94 6.12 -9.92
N HIS A 162 12.00 5.58 -10.71
CA HIS A 162 10.60 6.04 -10.78
C HIS A 162 9.64 5.13 -10.02
N THR A 163 10.14 4.43 -8.99
CA THR A 163 9.31 3.56 -8.15
C THR A 163 9.59 3.83 -6.69
N ALA A 164 8.53 4.12 -5.93
CA ALA A 164 8.57 4.30 -4.49
C ALA A 164 7.67 3.28 -3.79
N VAL A 165 7.99 3.01 -2.53
CA VAL A 165 7.20 2.14 -1.66
C VAL A 165 6.88 2.91 -0.39
N VAL A 166 5.60 3.06 -0.10
CA VAL A 166 5.08 3.76 1.07
C VAL A 166 4.49 2.73 2.02
N GLN A 167 5.15 2.55 3.17
CA GLN A 167 4.60 1.73 4.25
C GLN A 167 3.50 2.53 4.97
N ALA A 168 2.26 2.36 4.55
CA ALA A 168 1.13 3.09 5.12
C ALA A 168 -0.17 2.28 5.05
N ASP A 169 -1.07 2.60 5.97
CA ASP A 169 -2.42 2.08 5.99
C ASP A 169 -3.28 2.84 4.97
N LEU A 170 -3.82 2.13 3.97
CA LEU A 170 -4.66 2.73 2.94
C LEU A 170 -5.91 3.41 3.51
N ARG A 171 -6.36 3.02 4.71
CA ARG A 171 -7.49 3.64 5.43
C ARG A 171 -7.18 5.07 5.90
N ARG A 172 -5.93 5.53 5.72
CA ARG A 172 -5.49 6.90 6.00
C ARG A 172 -5.07 7.59 4.70
N PRO A 173 -6.00 7.97 3.80
CA PRO A 173 -5.67 8.51 2.48
C PRO A 173 -4.70 9.69 2.50
N ARG A 174 -4.86 10.64 3.42
CA ARG A 174 -3.94 11.78 3.56
C ARG A 174 -2.51 11.33 3.86
N ALA A 175 -2.34 10.35 4.75
CA ALA A 175 -1.01 9.84 5.08
C ALA A 175 -0.31 9.19 3.88
N VAL A 176 -1.08 8.59 2.96
CA VAL A 176 -0.56 8.00 1.72
C VAL A 176 -0.26 9.08 0.68
N LEU A 177 -1.22 9.99 0.43
CA LEU A 177 -1.13 11.03 -0.60
C LEU A 177 -0.09 12.10 -0.28
N GLU A 178 0.01 12.49 0.99
CA GLU A 178 0.95 13.51 1.48
C GLU A 178 2.30 12.91 1.91
N HIS A 179 2.48 11.59 1.77
CA HIS A 179 3.76 10.96 2.06
C HIS A 179 4.86 11.59 1.19
N PRO A 180 6.05 11.91 1.72
CA PRO A 180 7.12 12.57 0.96
C PRO A 180 7.44 11.87 -0.37
N ASP A 181 7.55 10.54 -0.36
CA ASP A 181 7.83 9.78 -1.59
C ASP A 181 6.67 9.84 -2.59
N THR A 182 5.42 9.86 -2.12
CA THR A 182 4.24 10.02 -2.99
C THR A 182 4.23 11.40 -3.62
N ALA A 183 4.40 12.45 -2.82
CA ALA A 183 4.39 13.84 -3.25
C ALA A 183 5.58 14.17 -4.18
N GLN A 184 6.72 13.53 -3.98
CA GLN A 184 7.89 13.68 -4.85
C GLN A 184 7.67 12.99 -6.20
N LEU A 185 7.03 11.81 -6.21
CA LEU A 185 6.97 10.96 -7.38
C LEU A 185 5.72 11.21 -8.24
N LEU A 186 4.55 11.42 -7.63
CA LEU A 186 3.27 11.63 -8.31
C LEU A 186 2.89 13.11 -8.36
N HIS A 187 2.61 13.59 -9.56
CA HIS A 187 2.20 14.97 -9.83
C HIS A 187 0.67 15.09 -9.71
N PRO A 188 0.14 15.91 -8.79
CA PRO A 188 -1.30 16.01 -8.51
C PRO A 188 -2.15 16.44 -9.71
N ASP A 189 -1.60 17.30 -10.58
CA ASP A 189 -2.30 17.85 -11.75
C ASP A 189 -2.20 16.97 -13.00
N THR A 190 -1.64 15.75 -12.86
CA THR A 190 -1.46 14.80 -13.97
C THR A 190 -2.25 13.52 -13.72
N PRO A 191 -2.97 12.99 -14.72
CA PRO A 191 -3.75 11.76 -14.59
C PRO A 191 -2.97 10.60 -13.97
N THR A 192 -3.60 9.93 -13.01
CA THR A 192 -3.01 8.80 -12.27
C THR A 192 -3.91 7.57 -12.37
N GLY A 193 -3.32 6.40 -12.59
CA GLY A 193 -3.97 5.11 -12.47
C GLY A 193 -3.99 4.66 -11.01
N LEU A 194 -5.14 4.75 -10.37
CA LEU A 194 -5.40 4.22 -9.05
C LEU A 194 -5.75 2.73 -9.15
N ILE A 195 -5.00 1.89 -8.43
CA ILE A 195 -5.20 0.45 -8.39
C ILE A 195 -5.68 0.08 -6.98
N ALA A 196 -6.84 -0.57 -6.90
CA ALA A 196 -7.44 -1.13 -5.70
C ALA A 196 -7.93 -2.55 -6.00
N VAL A 197 -7.00 -3.40 -6.45
CA VAL A 197 -7.25 -4.80 -6.80
C VAL A 197 -7.03 -5.66 -5.56
N ASP A 198 -8.01 -6.49 -5.21
CA ASP A 198 -7.92 -7.53 -4.18
C ASP A 198 -7.75 -7.02 -2.74
N ILE A 199 -8.18 -5.78 -2.48
CA ILE A 199 -7.92 -5.09 -1.20
C ILE A 199 -9.15 -4.53 -0.49
N LEU A 200 -10.16 -3.98 -1.18
CA LEU A 200 -11.24 -3.22 -0.50
C LEU A 200 -12.22 -4.11 0.28
N ASP A 201 -12.34 -5.36 -0.13
CA ASP A 201 -13.06 -6.39 0.59
C ASP A 201 -12.29 -6.96 1.78
N THR A 202 -11.06 -6.53 2.07
CA THR A 202 -10.42 -6.79 3.37
C THR A 202 -10.90 -5.83 4.46
N LEU A 203 -11.56 -4.73 4.06
CA LEU A 203 -11.99 -3.68 4.97
C LEU A 203 -13.41 -3.96 5.48
N PRO A 204 -13.65 -3.97 6.80
CA PRO A 204 -15.00 -4.03 7.35
C PRO A 204 -15.78 -2.73 7.09
N ASP A 205 -17.10 -2.79 7.16
CA ASP A 205 -17.98 -1.63 6.92
C ASP A 205 -17.70 -0.44 7.85
N GLN A 206 -17.30 -0.73 9.10
CA GLN A 206 -16.93 0.31 10.08
C GLN A 206 -15.75 1.18 9.63
N ASP A 207 -14.88 0.65 8.74
CA ASP A 207 -13.75 1.39 8.19
C ASP A 207 -14.16 2.29 7.03
N GLN A 208 -15.43 2.27 6.59
CA GLN A 208 -16.01 3.14 5.56
C GLN A 208 -15.20 3.10 4.23
N PRO A 209 -15.09 1.92 3.59
CA PRO A 209 -14.30 1.74 2.36
C PRO A 209 -14.74 2.67 1.21
N ASP A 210 -16.02 3.02 1.15
CA ASP A 210 -16.61 3.99 0.23
C ASP A 210 -16.02 5.40 0.41
N ARG A 211 -15.89 5.86 1.65
CA ARG A 211 -15.29 7.17 1.95
C ARG A 211 -13.79 7.18 1.74
N ILE A 212 -13.12 6.06 2.04
CA ILE A 212 -11.69 5.88 1.79
C ILE A 212 -11.42 6.02 0.29
N ILE A 213 -12.06 5.21 -0.55
CA ILE A 213 -11.82 5.24 -1.99
C ILE A 213 -12.24 6.57 -2.60
N GLY A 214 -13.37 7.14 -2.16
CA GLY A 214 -13.81 8.47 -2.59
C GLY A 214 -12.81 9.57 -2.25
N THR A 215 -12.06 9.46 -1.16
CA THR A 215 -11.03 10.44 -0.78
C THR A 215 -9.81 10.35 -1.69
N TYR A 216 -9.36 9.14 -2.04
CA TYR A 216 -8.30 8.99 -3.05
C TYR A 216 -8.75 9.57 -4.39
N LEU A 217 -9.93 9.19 -4.88
CA LEU A 217 -10.44 9.63 -6.18
C LEU A 217 -10.58 11.16 -6.26
N ARG A 218 -11.08 11.81 -5.21
CA ARG A 218 -11.18 13.28 -5.17
C ARG A 218 -9.83 13.98 -5.32
N ALA A 219 -8.75 13.39 -4.81
CA ALA A 219 -7.41 13.98 -4.87
C ALA A 219 -6.72 13.86 -6.24
N LEU A 220 -7.18 12.97 -7.12
CA LEU A 220 -6.54 12.73 -8.43
C LEU A 220 -7.05 13.71 -9.50
N ALA A 221 -6.22 14.06 -10.48
CA ALA A 221 -6.61 14.89 -11.61
C ALA A 221 -7.76 14.27 -12.46
N PRO A 222 -8.58 15.08 -13.13
CA PRO A 222 -9.41 14.64 -14.26
C PRO A 222 -8.62 13.78 -15.25
N GLY A 223 -9.27 12.80 -15.88
CA GLY A 223 -8.64 11.80 -16.75
C GLY A 223 -7.92 10.66 -16.01
N SER A 224 -7.81 10.72 -14.68
CA SER A 224 -7.30 9.61 -13.86
C SER A 224 -8.16 8.36 -14.00
N HIS A 225 -7.59 7.18 -13.77
CA HIS A 225 -8.34 5.93 -13.90
C HIS A 225 -8.39 5.17 -12.57
N LEU A 226 -9.47 4.41 -12.34
CA LEU A 226 -9.58 3.46 -11.22
C LEU A 226 -9.71 2.04 -11.75
N ALA A 227 -8.80 1.14 -11.36
CA ALA A 227 -8.98 -0.30 -11.48
C ALA A 227 -9.32 -0.90 -10.12
N LEU A 228 -10.45 -1.58 -10.02
CA LEU A 228 -10.97 -2.11 -8.76
C LEU A 228 -11.45 -3.54 -8.94
N THR A 229 -11.13 -4.40 -7.96
CA THR A 229 -11.84 -5.68 -7.77
C THR A 229 -12.46 -5.74 -6.38
N HIS A 230 -13.61 -6.41 -6.28
CA HIS A 230 -14.29 -6.63 -5.01
C HIS A 230 -15.00 -7.98 -5.02
N LEU A 231 -14.86 -8.79 -3.98
CA LEU A 231 -15.70 -9.98 -3.79
C LEU A 231 -17.15 -9.58 -3.56
N THR A 232 -18.06 -10.21 -4.28
CA THR A 232 -19.48 -9.92 -4.22
C THR A 232 -20.28 -11.18 -3.92
N THR A 233 -21.42 -10.99 -3.28
CA THR A 233 -22.38 -12.05 -2.96
C THR A 233 -23.73 -11.68 -3.55
N TRP A 234 -24.40 -12.67 -4.13
CA TRP A 234 -25.77 -12.57 -4.61
C TRP A 234 -26.72 -13.28 -3.65
N PRO A 235 -27.95 -12.79 -3.46
CA PRO A 235 -29.03 -13.62 -2.92
C PRO A 235 -29.25 -14.81 -3.87
N THR A 236 -29.40 -16.02 -3.32
CA THR A 236 -29.65 -17.25 -4.08
C THR A 236 -31.02 -17.27 -4.77
N THR A 237 -31.91 -16.31 -4.46
CA THR A 237 -33.23 -16.14 -5.06
C THR A 237 -33.31 -14.85 -5.88
N ARG A 238 -33.59 -14.97 -7.18
CA ARG A 238 -33.73 -13.86 -8.15
C ARG A 238 -34.88 -12.86 -7.85
N THR A 239 -35.61 -13.06 -6.76
CA THR A 239 -36.79 -12.31 -6.33
C THR A 239 -36.52 -11.33 -5.19
N ASP A 240 -35.32 -11.32 -4.62
CA ASP A 240 -35.02 -10.36 -3.55
C ASP A 240 -34.81 -8.95 -4.15
N PRO A 241 -35.44 -7.91 -3.59
CA PRO A 241 -35.29 -6.54 -4.08
C PRO A 241 -33.81 -6.14 -4.12
N ILE A 242 -33.42 -5.47 -5.21
CA ILE A 242 -32.07 -4.92 -5.48
C ILE A 242 -31.57 -4.00 -4.34
N ASP A 243 -32.50 -3.49 -3.55
CA ASP A 243 -32.34 -2.55 -2.43
C ASP A 243 -32.49 -3.19 -1.05
N SER A 244 -32.68 -4.51 -1.00
CA SER A 244 -32.64 -5.18 0.28
C SER A 244 -31.18 -5.17 0.75
N ASP A 245 -30.89 -4.27 1.69
CA ASP A 245 -29.94 -4.50 2.78
C ASP A 245 -30.35 -5.78 3.54
N VAL A 246 -30.50 -6.90 2.82
CA VAL A 246 -30.23 -8.20 3.41
C VAL A 246 -28.81 -7.98 3.88
N ALA A 247 -28.69 -7.83 5.20
CA ALA A 247 -27.47 -8.11 5.88
C ALA A 247 -27.07 -9.47 5.31
N VAL A 248 -26.19 -9.44 4.31
CA VAL A 248 -25.26 -10.51 4.08
C VAL A 248 -24.50 -10.46 5.39
N THR A 249 -25.07 -11.17 6.39
CA THR A 249 -24.39 -11.57 7.60
C THR A 249 -23.04 -11.90 7.06
N PRO A 250 -21.97 -11.15 7.42
CA PRO A 250 -20.71 -11.30 6.75
C PRO A 250 -20.58 -12.79 6.60
N THR A 251 -20.47 -13.28 5.38
CA THR A 251 -19.94 -14.61 5.24
C THR A 251 -18.49 -14.39 5.70
N THR A 252 -18.25 -14.22 7.01
CA THR A 252 -17.77 -15.31 7.85
C THR A 252 -18.10 -16.62 7.16
N MET A 253 -17.40 -16.81 6.03
CA MET A 253 -16.72 -18.03 5.70
C MET A 253 -16.29 -18.51 7.08
N PRO A 254 -16.92 -19.59 7.58
CA PRO A 254 -16.88 -19.99 8.97
C PRO A 254 -15.48 -19.73 9.43
N SER A 255 -15.36 -18.80 10.40
CA SER A 255 -14.11 -18.17 10.81
C SER A 255 -12.97 -19.12 10.54
N PHE A 256 -12.05 -18.73 9.65
CA PHE A 256 -10.80 -19.45 9.44
C PHE A 256 -10.10 -19.54 10.79
N ASP A 257 -10.49 -20.54 11.56
CA ASP A 257 -9.97 -20.89 12.88
C ASP A 257 -8.62 -21.50 12.55
N THR A 258 -7.63 -20.65 12.31
CA THR A 258 -6.80 -20.24 13.42
C THR A 258 -6.20 -18.84 13.29
N GLN A 259 -6.43 -18.05 12.22
CA GLN A 259 -5.65 -16.81 12.05
C GLN A 259 -6.32 -15.67 11.21
N ARG A 260 -6.40 -14.48 11.82
CA ARG A 260 -7.04 -13.22 11.35
C ARG A 260 -6.53 -12.61 10.03
N TRP A 261 -5.63 -13.25 9.28
CA TRP A 261 -4.96 -12.62 8.12
C TRP A 261 -5.75 -12.71 6.80
N TRP A 262 -6.88 -13.43 6.76
CA TRP A 262 -7.70 -13.61 5.55
C TRP A 262 -9.20 -13.40 5.81
N ILE A 263 -9.56 -12.27 6.42
CA ILE A 263 -10.97 -11.89 6.59
C ILE A 263 -11.38 -11.06 5.36
N ARG A 264 -12.49 -11.48 4.74
CA ARG A 264 -13.08 -10.77 3.60
C ARG A 264 -14.51 -10.35 3.94
N HIS A 265 -14.93 -9.24 3.37
CA HIS A 265 -16.22 -8.61 3.53
C HIS A 265 -16.87 -8.48 2.16
N PRO A 266 -17.42 -9.57 1.59
CA PRO A 266 -18.13 -9.49 0.33
C PRO A 266 -19.31 -8.54 0.43
N ARG A 267 -19.63 -7.84 -0.66
CA ARG A 267 -20.74 -6.87 -0.70
C ARG A 267 -21.61 -7.08 -1.92
N HIS A 268 -22.87 -6.68 -1.83
CA HIS A 268 -23.74 -6.70 -3.00
C HIS A 268 -23.17 -5.77 -4.11
N PRO A 269 -23.21 -6.18 -5.39
CA PRO A 269 -22.63 -5.37 -6.47
C PRO A 269 -23.17 -3.95 -6.59
N THR A 270 -24.45 -3.70 -6.26
CA THR A 270 -25.01 -2.34 -6.29
C THR A 270 -24.39 -1.45 -5.22
N ARG A 271 -24.09 -2.01 -4.04
CA ARG A 271 -23.42 -1.27 -2.97
C ARG A 271 -22.02 -0.82 -3.40
N VAL A 272 -21.25 -1.73 -4.00
CA VAL A 272 -19.90 -1.40 -4.51
C VAL A 272 -19.97 -0.38 -5.64
N ARG A 273 -20.97 -0.48 -6.53
CA ARG A 273 -21.20 0.50 -7.59
C ARG A 273 -21.58 1.87 -7.06
N GLY A 274 -22.42 1.94 -6.02
CA GLY A 274 -22.81 3.20 -5.39
C GLY A 274 -21.62 4.00 -4.83
N TRP A 275 -20.51 3.34 -4.49
CA TRP A 275 -19.27 4.04 -4.07
C TRP A 275 -18.67 4.87 -5.20
N LEU A 276 -18.86 4.42 -6.44
CA LEU A 276 -18.30 5.03 -7.65
C LEU A 276 -19.17 6.20 -8.12
N ASP A 277 -20.49 6.08 -7.96
CA ASP A 277 -21.45 7.16 -8.25
C ASP A 277 -21.20 8.37 -7.32
N MET A 278 -20.91 8.14 -6.04
CA MET A 278 -20.53 9.19 -5.08
C MET A 278 -19.20 9.89 -5.42
N ALA A 279 -18.36 9.27 -6.25
CA ALA A 279 -17.11 9.84 -6.72
C ALA A 279 -17.25 10.56 -8.06
N GLU A 280 -18.48 10.75 -8.56
CA GLU A 280 -18.81 11.38 -9.84
C GLU A 280 -18.12 10.69 -11.04
N LEU A 281 -17.84 9.38 -10.90
CA LEU A 281 -17.28 8.58 -11.98
C LEU A 281 -18.39 8.17 -12.95
N PRO A 282 -18.09 8.09 -14.27
CA PRO A 282 -19.05 7.59 -15.24
C PRO A 282 -19.43 6.14 -14.94
N SER A 283 -20.60 5.72 -15.43
CA SER A 283 -21.04 4.33 -15.34
C SER A 283 -19.94 3.38 -15.84
N PRO A 284 -19.67 2.27 -15.13
CA PRO A 284 -18.58 1.36 -15.49
C PRO A 284 -18.69 0.84 -16.92
N THR A 285 -17.65 1.06 -17.72
CA THR A 285 -17.36 0.30 -18.95
C THR A 285 -17.16 -1.18 -18.58
N PRO A 286 -17.47 -2.14 -19.48
CA PRO A 286 -18.03 -3.44 -19.11
C PRO A 286 -17.28 -4.11 -17.96
N SER A 287 -17.96 -4.25 -16.82
CA SER A 287 -17.46 -4.97 -15.67
C SER A 287 -17.30 -6.45 -16.05
N LEU A 288 -16.08 -6.97 -16.10
CA LEU A 288 -15.87 -8.41 -16.22
C LEU A 288 -16.33 -9.05 -14.90
N ARG A 289 -17.42 -9.80 -14.96
CA ARG A 289 -17.90 -10.62 -13.83
C ARG A 289 -17.38 -12.03 -14.03
N THR A 290 -16.59 -12.52 -13.08
CA THR A 290 -16.25 -13.95 -13.02
C THR A 290 -16.97 -14.55 -11.83
N ARG A 291 -17.76 -15.58 -12.09
CA ARG A 291 -18.45 -16.37 -11.06
C ARG A 291 -17.57 -17.53 -10.63
N TYR A 292 -17.38 -17.70 -9.32
CA TYR A 292 -16.74 -18.87 -8.74
C TYR A 292 -17.80 -19.71 -8.05
N THR A 293 -18.02 -20.92 -8.54
CA THR A 293 -18.89 -21.91 -7.89
C THR A 293 -18.00 -22.85 -7.07
N GLY A 294 -17.89 -22.57 -5.77
CA GLY A 294 -17.27 -23.51 -4.84
C GLY A 294 -18.18 -24.72 -4.66
N LYS A 295 -17.75 -25.90 -5.11
CA LYS A 295 -18.38 -27.17 -4.67
C LYS A 295 -17.82 -27.52 -3.31
N THR A 296 -18.49 -27.09 -2.24
CA THR A 296 -18.20 -27.54 -0.87
C THR A 296 -19.51 -27.79 -0.15
N GLU A 297 -19.71 -29.02 0.33
CA GLU A 297 -20.95 -29.52 0.96
C GLU A 297 -21.33 -28.83 2.29
N ALA A 298 -20.48 -27.93 2.81
CA ALA A 298 -20.66 -27.28 4.11
C ALA A 298 -20.96 -25.77 4.04
N ILE A 299 -20.98 -25.18 2.84
CA ILE A 299 -21.34 -23.77 2.63
C ILE A 299 -22.51 -23.77 1.66
N THR A 300 -23.70 -23.33 2.10
CA THR A 300 -24.80 -23.01 1.19
C THR A 300 -24.23 -22.23 0.01
N PRO A 301 -24.58 -22.55 -1.25
CA PRO A 301 -23.93 -22.01 -2.43
C PRO A 301 -24.24 -20.50 -2.58
N THR A 302 -23.59 -19.66 -1.79
CA THR A 302 -23.42 -18.25 -2.11
C THR A 302 -22.43 -18.22 -3.24
N GLU A 303 -22.93 -17.99 -4.46
CA GLU A 303 -22.11 -17.71 -5.63
C GLU A 303 -21.27 -16.46 -5.32
N VAL A 304 -20.02 -16.68 -4.92
CA VAL A 304 -19.07 -15.57 -4.74
C VAL A 304 -18.57 -15.20 -6.14
N GLU A 305 -18.88 -13.98 -6.56
CA GLU A 305 -18.40 -13.42 -7.82
C GLU A 305 -17.40 -12.31 -7.52
N VAL A 306 -16.45 -12.07 -8.42
CA VAL A 306 -15.61 -10.87 -8.34
C VAL A 306 -16.13 -9.82 -9.30
N LEU A 307 -16.57 -8.68 -8.75
CA LEU A 307 -16.83 -7.49 -9.53
C LEU A 307 -15.51 -6.85 -9.90
N ARG A 308 -15.29 -6.62 -11.19
CA ARG A 308 -14.11 -5.93 -11.72
C ARG A 308 -14.55 -4.70 -12.48
N THR A 309 -13.85 -3.60 -12.30
CA THR A 309 -14.28 -2.31 -12.86
C THR A 309 -13.07 -1.45 -13.16
N LEU A 310 -13.06 -0.88 -14.37
CA LEU A 310 -12.12 0.14 -14.82
C LEU A 310 -12.91 1.41 -15.15
N LEU A 311 -12.57 2.52 -14.52
CA LEU A 311 -13.28 3.81 -14.66
C LEU A 311 -12.31 4.91 -15.02
N VAL A 312 -12.83 5.95 -15.66
CA VAL A 312 -12.10 7.18 -15.98
C VAL A 312 -12.77 8.33 -15.24
N LYS A 313 -12.03 9.07 -14.44
CA LYS A 313 -12.51 10.28 -13.77
C LYS A 313 -12.65 11.41 -14.80
N ASN A 314 -13.78 12.11 -14.77
CA ASN A 314 -14.04 13.26 -15.66
C ASN A 314 -13.28 14.52 -15.22
#